data_AF-A0A2R6JEG7-F1
#
_entry.id   AF-A0A2R6JEG7-F1
#
_cell.length_a   1.000
_cell.length_b   1.000
_cell.length_c   1.000
_cell.angle_alpha   90.00
_cell.angle_beta   90.00
_cell.angle_gamma   90.00
#
_symmetry.space_group_name_H-M   'P 1'
#
loop_
_entity.id
_entity.type
_entity.pdbx_description
1 polymer ?
#
loop_
_entity_poly.entity_id
_entity_poly.type
_entity_poly.pdbx_seq_one_letter_code
_entity_poly.pdbx_strand_id
1 'polypeptide(L)'
;MALETVVLAVGPGDANRIDRLAEETVDIAGPSGATVVLGHVFTDDEYAESLDRLGFDTAASEVSPTDVANRHATIRELAERLDDAGVDHAVGGAVGDHGDSIVAQKVMLSAPCPVTFVRSDTK
;
A
#
# COMPACT_ATOMS: atom_id res chain seq x y z
N MET A 1 -1.94 -21.92 12.84
CA MET A 1 -1.59 -21.22 11.57
C MET A 1 -1.09 -19.86 11.98
N ALA A 2 0.08 -19.46 11.48
CA ALA A 2 0.60 -18.11 11.66
C ALA A 2 0.05 -17.22 10.52
N LEU A 3 0.03 -15.92 10.73
CA LEU A 3 -0.24 -14.95 9.67
C LEU A 3 0.95 -14.98 8.70
N GLU A 4 0.68 -15.11 7.40
CA GLU A 4 1.73 -15.14 6.36
C GLU A 4 1.79 -13.81 5.60
N THR A 5 0.66 -13.11 5.48
CA THR A 5 0.57 -11.85 4.75
C THR A 5 -0.41 -10.90 5.43
N VAL A 6 0.01 -9.64 5.59
CA VAL A 6 -0.82 -8.54 6.09
C VAL A 6 -0.98 -7.53 4.97
N VAL A 7 -2.19 -7.04 4.72
CA VAL A 7 -2.43 -5.97 3.73
C VAL A 7 -2.77 -4.68 4.46
N LEU A 8 -1.96 -3.65 4.24
CA LEU A 8 -2.20 -2.29 4.71
C LEU A 8 -2.63 -1.43 3.52
N ALA A 9 -3.93 -1.11 3.45
CA ALA A 9 -4.43 -0.17 2.47
C ALA A 9 -4.22 1.27 2.95
N VAL A 10 -3.62 2.08 2.08
CA VAL A 10 -3.24 3.47 2.33
C VAL A 10 -3.94 4.33 1.30
N GLY A 11 -4.75 5.26 1.78
CA GLY A 11 -5.40 6.28 0.97
C GLY A 11 -4.75 7.66 1.12
N PRO A 12 -5.24 8.66 0.38
CA PRO A 12 -4.75 10.03 0.45
C PRO A 12 -4.90 10.65 1.86
N GLY A 13 -5.85 10.16 2.68
CA GLY A 13 -6.10 10.63 4.05
C GLY A 13 -5.09 10.15 5.10
N ASP A 14 -4.23 9.17 4.77
CA ASP A 14 -3.40 8.49 5.77
C ASP A 14 -2.03 9.15 6.01
N ALA A 15 -1.71 10.21 5.29
CA ALA A 15 -0.45 10.94 5.44
C ALA A 15 -0.20 11.45 6.87
N ASN A 16 -1.27 11.76 7.63
CA ASN A 16 -1.15 12.22 9.02
C ASN A 16 -1.09 11.08 10.05
N ARG A 17 -1.16 9.81 9.60
CA ARG A 17 -1.32 8.63 10.46
C ARG A 17 -0.20 7.61 10.32
N ILE A 18 0.84 7.93 9.55
CA ILE A 18 1.93 7.01 9.19
C ILE A 18 2.55 6.37 10.44
N ASP A 19 2.76 7.14 11.52
CA ASP A 19 3.35 6.63 12.79
C ASP A 19 2.54 5.46 13.34
N ARG A 20 1.24 5.71 13.54
CA ARG A 20 0.33 4.70 14.08
C ARG A 20 0.18 3.51 13.15
N LEU A 21 0.04 3.76 11.84
CA LEU A 21 -0.16 2.69 10.86
C LEU A 21 1.04 1.75 10.81
N ALA A 22 2.26 2.29 10.82
CA ALA A 22 3.48 1.50 10.87
C ALA A 22 3.57 0.69 12.17
N GLU A 23 3.38 1.33 13.33
CA GLU A 23 3.44 0.68 14.64
C GLU A 23 2.43 -0.49 14.74
N GLU A 24 1.16 -0.24 14.44
CA GLU A 24 0.11 -1.26 14.47
C GLU A 24 0.41 -2.41 13.49
N THR A 25 0.98 -2.12 12.33
CA THR A 25 1.32 -3.14 11.34
C THR A 25 2.51 -3.99 11.78
N VAL A 26 3.54 -3.38 12.38
CA VAL A 26 4.70 -4.09 12.94
C VAL A 26 4.27 -5.00 14.09
N ASP A 27 3.37 -4.55 14.96
CA ASP A 27 2.84 -5.36 16.07
C ASP A 27 2.12 -6.62 15.59
N ILE A 28 1.47 -6.56 14.42
CA ILE A 28 0.76 -7.69 13.82
C ILE A 28 1.71 -8.60 13.02
N ALA A 29 2.55 -8.01 12.16
CA ALA A 29 3.38 -8.75 11.21
C ALA A 29 4.68 -9.27 11.84
N GLY A 30 5.33 -8.48 12.68
CA GLY A 30 6.63 -8.77 13.28
C GLY A 30 6.68 -10.10 14.04
N PRO A 31 5.73 -10.40 14.96
CA PRO A 31 5.75 -11.65 15.72
C PRO A 31 5.58 -12.91 14.87
N SER A 32 4.96 -12.78 13.70
CA SER A 32 4.67 -13.89 12.79
C SER A 32 5.62 -13.98 11.61
N GLY A 33 6.47 -12.96 11.38
CA GLY A 33 7.28 -12.85 10.18
C GLY A 33 6.43 -12.71 8.91
N ALA A 34 5.23 -12.16 9.04
CA ALA A 34 4.34 -11.98 7.89
C ALA A 34 4.87 -10.89 6.96
N THR A 35 4.74 -11.09 5.65
CA THR A 35 5.03 -10.04 4.67
C THR A 35 3.89 -9.01 4.64
N VAL A 36 4.22 -7.73 4.67
CA VAL A 36 3.25 -6.64 4.59
C VAL A 36 3.11 -6.16 3.14
N VAL A 37 1.90 -6.13 2.61
CA VAL A 37 1.61 -5.49 1.31
C VAL A 37 1.02 -4.11 1.55
N LEU A 38 1.78 -3.08 1.18
CA LEU A 38 1.38 -1.68 1.17
C LEU A 38 0.56 -1.39 -0.09
N GLY A 39 -0.75 -1.28 0.07
CA GLY A 39 -1.68 -1.04 -1.02
C GLY A 39 -2.04 0.44 -1.17
N HIS A 40 -1.92 1.01 -2.38
CA HIS A 40 -2.41 2.36 -2.68
C HIS A 40 -3.39 2.34 -3.86
N VAL A 41 -4.59 2.89 -3.64
CA VAL A 41 -5.58 3.12 -4.71
C VAL A 41 -5.51 4.60 -5.09
N PHE A 42 -5.36 4.87 -6.37
CA PHE A 42 -5.49 6.20 -6.94
C PHE A 42 -6.86 6.33 -7.61
N THR A 43 -7.51 7.49 -7.53
CA THR A 43 -8.50 7.83 -8.57
C THR A 43 -7.78 8.09 -9.89
N ASP A 44 -8.52 8.12 -11.00
CA ASP A 44 -7.96 8.52 -12.29
C ASP A 44 -7.28 9.90 -12.23
N ASP A 45 -7.91 10.87 -11.55
CA ASP A 45 -7.35 12.21 -11.36
C ASP A 45 -6.06 12.18 -10.51
N GLU A 46 -6.07 11.48 -9.38
CA GLU A 46 -4.89 11.36 -8.51
C GLU A 46 -3.74 10.63 -9.19
N TYR A 47 -4.05 9.64 -10.02
CA TYR A 47 -3.07 8.90 -10.79
C TYR A 47 -2.39 9.80 -11.81
N ALA A 48 -3.17 10.55 -12.59
CA ALA A 48 -2.66 11.51 -13.56
C ALA A 48 -1.79 12.58 -12.89
N GLU A 49 -2.28 13.18 -11.80
CA GLU A 49 -1.49 14.17 -11.06
C GLU A 49 -0.19 13.59 -10.48
N SER A 50 -0.21 12.33 -10.04
CA SER A 50 0.98 11.66 -9.52
C SER A 50 2.00 11.39 -10.61
N LEU A 51 1.57 11.03 -11.83
CA LEU A 51 2.47 10.86 -12.98
C LEU A 51 3.19 12.17 -13.31
N ASP A 52 2.43 13.28 -13.36
CA ASP A 52 2.99 14.61 -13.65
C ASP A 52 3.98 15.05 -12.56
N ARG A 53 3.60 14.94 -11.28
CA ARG A 53 4.46 15.35 -10.15
C ARG A 53 5.75 14.55 -10.06
N LEU A 54 5.68 13.25 -10.36
CA LEU A 54 6.83 12.34 -10.28
C LEU A 54 7.66 12.33 -11.58
N GLY A 55 7.29 13.14 -12.57
CA GLY A 55 8.02 13.33 -13.82
C GLY A 55 8.07 12.06 -14.68
N PHE A 56 7.01 11.25 -14.65
CA PHE A 56 6.93 10.11 -15.53
C PHE A 56 6.59 10.55 -16.95
N ASP A 57 7.38 10.11 -17.93
CA ASP A 57 7.07 10.30 -19.35
C ASP A 57 5.92 9.36 -19.77
N THR A 58 4.68 9.83 -19.57
CA THR A 58 3.46 9.11 -19.98
C THR A 58 3.35 8.92 -21.49
N ALA A 59 4.14 9.66 -22.28
CA ALA A 59 4.23 9.54 -23.73
C ALA A 59 5.08 8.35 -24.22
N ALA A 60 5.95 7.77 -23.37
CA ALA A 60 6.94 6.76 -23.77
C ALA A 60 6.57 5.32 -23.36
N SER A 61 5.78 5.13 -22.31
CA SER A 61 5.31 3.83 -21.83
C SER A 61 4.15 3.98 -20.86
N GLU A 62 3.19 3.04 -20.86
CA GLU A 62 2.19 2.92 -19.80
C GLU A 62 2.91 2.64 -18.47
N VAL A 63 2.97 3.65 -17.60
CA VAL A 63 3.48 3.49 -16.23
C VAL A 63 2.49 2.63 -15.46
N SER A 64 2.97 1.70 -14.64
CA SER A 64 2.08 0.91 -13.81
C SER A 64 1.70 1.66 -12.53
N PRO A 65 0.48 1.48 -11.99
CA PRO A 65 0.09 2.06 -10.71
C PRO A 65 1.00 1.67 -9.56
N THR A 66 1.59 0.47 -9.61
CA THR A 66 2.58 0.02 -8.63
C THR A 66 3.88 0.83 -8.70
N ASP A 67 4.34 1.23 -9.88
CA ASP A 67 5.53 2.09 -10.02
C ASP A 67 5.29 3.48 -9.43
N VAL A 68 4.09 4.02 -9.63
CA VAL A 68 3.67 5.28 -9.03
C VAL A 68 3.56 5.15 -7.51
N ALA A 69 2.93 4.09 -7.00
CA ALA A 69 2.82 3.81 -5.57
C ALA A 69 4.19 3.69 -4.88
N ASN A 70 5.16 2.99 -5.49
CA ASN A 70 6.54 2.90 -5.00
C ASN A 70 7.22 4.27 -4.87
N ARG A 71 6.77 5.25 -5.65
CA ARG A 71 7.30 6.61 -5.62
C ARG A 71 6.47 7.58 -4.79
N HIS A 72 5.33 7.14 -4.27
CA HIS A 72 4.44 7.97 -3.47
C HIS A 72 5.01 8.20 -2.07
N ALA A 73 4.94 9.43 -1.57
CA ALA A 73 5.59 9.83 -0.32
C ALA A 73 5.13 8.98 0.88
N THR A 74 3.81 8.82 1.06
CA THR A 74 3.23 8.03 2.16
C THR A 74 3.68 6.56 2.12
N ILE A 75 3.76 5.96 0.94
CA ILE A 75 4.16 4.56 0.78
C ILE A 75 5.64 4.39 1.10
N ARG A 76 6.49 5.30 0.62
CA ARG A 76 7.93 5.29 0.94
C ARG A 76 8.17 5.42 2.44
N GLU A 77 7.50 6.34 3.11
CA GLU A 77 7.68 6.55 4.55
C GLU A 77 7.20 5.32 5.36
N LEU A 78 6.11 4.67 4.95
CA LEU A 78 5.68 3.41 5.56
C LEU A 78 6.67 2.27 5.30
N ALA A 79 7.16 2.14 4.06
CA ALA A 79 8.16 1.14 3.69
C ALA A 79 9.46 1.29 4.50
N GLU A 80 9.96 2.52 4.62
CA GLU A 80 11.15 2.84 5.43
C GLU A 80 10.98 2.38 6.88
N ARG A 81 9.80 2.58 7.48
CA ARG A 81 9.53 2.14 8.86
C ARG A 81 9.41 0.64 9.02
N LEU A 82 8.85 -0.05 8.02
CA LEU A 82 8.80 -1.50 8.03
C LEU A 82 10.22 -2.09 7.88
N ASP A 83 11.05 -1.50 7.02
CA ASP A 83 12.45 -1.88 6.85
C ASP A 83 13.26 -1.66 8.13
N ASP A 84 13.10 -0.50 8.78
CA ASP A 84 13.74 -0.19 10.07
C ASP A 84 13.34 -1.19 11.18
N ALA A 85 12.11 -1.73 11.10
CA ALA A 85 11.59 -2.76 12.00
C ALA A 85 11.96 -4.19 11.57
N GLY A 86 12.60 -4.38 10.42
CA GLY A 86 12.95 -5.69 9.87
C GLY A 86 11.75 -6.52 9.39
N VAL A 87 10.68 -5.85 8.97
CA VAL A 87 9.46 -6.48 8.43
C VAL A 87 9.49 -6.47 6.91
N ASP A 88 9.43 -7.65 6.29
CA ASP A 88 9.37 -7.77 4.83
C ASP A 88 8.12 -7.10 4.27
N HIS A 89 8.28 -6.35 3.18
CA HIS A 89 7.15 -5.65 2.56
C HIS A 89 7.15 -5.72 1.02
N ALA A 90 5.99 -5.50 0.45
CA ALA A 90 5.77 -5.34 -1.00
C ALA A 90 4.78 -4.19 -1.25
N VAL A 91 4.83 -3.56 -2.42
CA VAL A 91 3.93 -2.46 -2.79
C VAL A 91 2.98 -2.90 -3.90
N GLY A 92 1.69 -2.56 -3.74
CA GLY A 92 0.65 -2.78 -4.75
C GLY A 92 -0.11 -1.50 -5.07
N GLY A 93 -0.06 -1.05 -6.32
CA GLY A 93 -0.86 0.08 -6.79
C GLY A 93 -2.06 -0.37 -7.62
N ALA A 94 -3.17 0.37 -7.54
CA ALA A 94 -4.28 0.26 -8.50
C ALA A 94 -4.92 1.63 -8.76
N VAL A 95 -5.64 1.74 -9.86
CA VAL A 95 -6.47 2.91 -10.19
C VAL A 95 -7.94 2.49 -10.16
N GLY A 96 -8.80 3.28 -9.53
CA GLY A 96 -10.24 3.06 -9.46
C GLY A 96 -10.98 4.13 -8.66
N ASP A 97 -12.32 4.12 -8.75
CA ASP A 97 -13.16 5.04 -7.99
C ASP A 97 -13.01 4.86 -6.47
N HIS A 98 -13.12 5.96 -5.71
CA HIS A 98 -12.92 6.06 -4.25
C HIS A 98 -13.86 5.17 -3.38
N GLY A 99 -14.63 4.27 -3.99
CA GLY A 99 -15.55 3.34 -3.34
C GLY A 99 -15.24 1.85 -3.54
N ASP A 100 -14.36 1.48 -4.47
CA ASP A 100 -14.07 0.07 -4.78
C ASP A 100 -12.67 -0.31 -4.31
N SER A 101 -12.61 -0.96 -3.14
CA SER A 101 -11.39 -1.52 -2.54
C SER A 101 -10.86 -2.72 -3.36
N ILE A 102 -10.35 -2.46 -4.56
CA ILE A 102 -9.84 -3.47 -5.50
C ILE A 102 -8.40 -3.87 -5.18
N VAL A 103 -7.61 -3.06 -4.46
CA VAL A 103 -6.24 -3.46 -4.05
C VAL A 103 -6.29 -4.63 -3.07
N ALA A 104 -7.25 -4.62 -2.15
CA ALA A 104 -7.54 -5.79 -1.33
C ALA A 104 -7.87 -6.99 -2.23
N GLN A 105 -8.73 -6.86 -3.23
CA GLN A 105 -9.04 -7.96 -4.15
C GLN A 105 -7.82 -8.48 -4.92
N LYS A 106 -7.01 -7.63 -5.56
CA LYS A 106 -5.89 -8.11 -6.40
C LYS A 106 -4.79 -8.78 -5.57
N VAL A 107 -4.51 -8.26 -4.38
CA VAL A 107 -3.57 -8.88 -3.43
C VAL A 107 -4.18 -10.13 -2.77
N MET A 108 -5.45 -10.10 -2.38
CA MET A 108 -6.17 -11.24 -1.79
C MET A 108 -6.35 -12.40 -2.76
N LEU A 109 -6.51 -12.15 -4.06
CA LEU A 109 -6.64 -13.21 -5.06
C LEU A 109 -5.30 -13.89 -5.39
N SER A 110 -4.16 -13.23 -5.17
CA SER A 110 -2.85 -13.85 -5.37
C SER A 110 -2.23 -14.43 -4.10
N ALA A 111 -2.70 -14.03 -2.92
CA ALA A 111 -2.20 -14.54 -1.65
C ALA A 111 -2.58 -16.02 -1.49
N PRO A 112 -1.62 -16.95 -1.29
CA PRO A 112 -1.89 -18.38 -1.18
C PRO A 112 -2.60 -18.79 0.13
N CYS A 113 -2.98 -17.83 0.99
CA CYS A 113 -3.39 -18.02 2.38
C CYS A 113 -4.27 -16.86 2.87
N PRO A 114 -5.02 -17.02 3.99
CA PRO A 114 -6.00 -16.03 4.44
C PRO A 114 -5.37 -14.67 4.75
N VAL A 115 -5.93 -13.63 4.14
CA VAL A 115 -5.48 -12.24 4.29
C VAL A 115 -6.34 -11.53 5.33
N THR A 116 -5.70 -10.86 6.29
CA THR A 116 -6.37 -9.93 7.21
C THR A 116 -6.28 -8.51 6.64
N PHE A 117 -7.45 -7.90 6.39
CA PHE A 117 -7.56 -6.50 6.02
C PHE A 117 -7.73 -5.66 7.28
N VAL A 118 -6.74 -4.84 7.60
CA VAL A 118 -6.85 -3.87 8.70
C VAL A 118 -7.28 -2.54 8.10
N ARG A 119 -8.58 -2.24 8.20
CA ARG A 119 -9.09 -0.91 7.88
C ARG A 119 -8.84 -0.01 9.06
N SER A 120 -7.93 0.95 8.92
CA SER A 120 -7.75 1.95 9.98
C SER A 120 -8.85 3.00 9.83
N ASP A 121 -9.86 2.96 10.71
CA ASP A 121 -11.08 3.75 10.62
C ASP A 121 -10.81 5.25 10.36
N THR A 122 -11.56 5.83 9.41
CA THR A 122 -11.64 7.26 9.15
C THR A 122 -12.64 7.82 10.17
N LYS A 123 -12.17 8.65 11.12
CA LYS A 123 -13.07 9.48 11.92
C LYS A 123 -13.24 10.84 11.28
#